data_AF-A0A0V0R9U3-F1
#
_entry.id   AF-A0A0V0R9U3-F1
#
_cell.length_a   1.000
_cell.length_b   1.000
_cell.length_c   1.000
_cell.angle_alpha   90.00
_cell.angle_beta   90.00
_cell.angle_gamma   90.00
#
_symmetry.space_group_name_H-M   'P 1'
#
loop_
_entity.id
_entity.type
_entity.pdbx_description
1 polymer ?
#
loop_
_entity_poly.entity_id
_entity_poly.type
_entity_poly.pdbx_seq_one_letter_code
_entity_poly.pdbx_strand_id
1 'polypeptide(L)'
;MNTVAQSWNYLFSNLGHGQQMPICQEEALLAFGFGKKPFYSQGFSPGNGQLILWFEALCKYRKVQGKAGFFWKKVGYNKTKITDNQALEKIKSALKSNNISLVYHCNNHYMLPIGYEESPKNPKLTYKVKTQDLKPEEKNTYIIVADQALLPNSQVFVVPNFENICTDLGTEHPYLYNIKGENLTLKRGDEFYPGGKQYKDNRHCLLAFYKI
;
A
#
# COMPACT_ATOMS: atom_id res chain seq x y z
N MET A 1 6.26 6.91 6.36
CA MET A 1 5.70 7.60 7.54
C MET A 1 4.51 8.47 7.15
N ASN A 2 4.64 9.32 6.13
CA ASN A 2 3.53 10.11 5.56
C ASN A 2 2.26 9.26 5.26
N THR A 3 2.45 8.05 4.73
CA THR A 3 1.38 7.09 4.43
C THR A 3 0.47 6.77 5.64
N VAL A 4 1.01 6.75 6.87
CA VAL A 4 0.21 6.48 8.08
C VAL A 4 -0.74 7.63 8.39
N ALA A 5 -0.25 8.87 8.32
CA ALA A 5 -1.06 10.06 8.55
C ALA A 5 -2.18 10.18 7.50
N GLN A 6 -1.89 9.87 6.24
CA GLN A 6 -2.88 9.89 5.16
C GLN A 6 -3.95 8.81 5.31
N SER A 7 -3.57 7.57 5.60
CA SER A 7 -4.55 6.51 5.88
C SER A 7 -5.42 6.88 7.07
N TRP A 8 -4.84 7.49 8.11
CA TRP A 8 -5.62 8.00 9.24
C TRP A 8 -6.57 9.13 8.84
N ASN A 9 -6.11 10.10 8.04
CA ASN A 9 -6.94 11.19 7.54
C ASN A 9 -8.10 10.68 6.68
N TYR A 10 -7.85 9.74 5.77
CA TYR A 10 -8.90 9.08 4.99
C TYR A 10 -9.97 8.44 5.89
N LEU A 11 -9.57 7.78 6.97
CA LEU A 11 -10.49 7.06 7.84
C LEU A 11 -11.25 7.98 8.81
N PHE A 12 -10.57 8.93 9.44
CA PHE A 12 -11.07 9.64 10.62
C PHE A 12 -11.22 11.15 10.44
N SER A 13 -10.58 11.78 9.45
CA SER A 13 -10.69 13.22 9.26
C SER A 13 -11.76 13.62 8.25
N ASN A 14 -12.08 14.91 8.23
CA ASN A 14 -13.00 15.52 7.28
C ASN A 14 -12.47 15.59 5.83
N LEU A 15 -11.20 15.19 5.57
CA LEU A 15 -10.69 15.01 4.21
C LEU A 15 -11.12 13.67 3.58
N GLY A 16 -11.53 12.72 4.41
CA GLY A 16 -12.03 11.42 3.98
C GLY A 16 -13.43 11.16 4.52
N HIS A 17 -13.55 10.12 5.33
CA HIS A 17 -14.84 9.60 5.80
C HIS A 17 -15.08 9.77 7.30
N GLY A 18 -14.37 10.69 7.94
CA GLY A 18 -14.56 10.99 9.36
C GLY A 18 -14.89 12.45 9.62
N GLN A 19 -14.72 12.86 10.87
CA GLN A 19 -15.13 14.17 11.39
C GLN A 19 -14.00 14.90 12.13
N GLN A 20 -12.86 14.23 12.33
CA GLN A 20 -11.71 14.84 13.01
C GLN A 20 -11.04 15.88 12.11
N MET A 21 -10.28 16.78 12.72
CA MET A 21 -9.39 17.64 11.97
C MET A 21 -8.24 16.81 11.36
N PRO A 22 -7.78 17.15 10.15
CA PRO A 22 -6.68 16.44 9.50
C PRO A 22 -5.39 16.57 10.32
N ILE A 23 -4.57 15.52 10.25
CA ILE A 23 -3.26 15.46 10.89
C ILE A 23 -2.17 15.67 9.87
N CYS A 24 -1.19 16.52 10.19
CA CYS A 24 0.04 16.66 9.41
C CYS A 24 1.15 15.70 9.88
N GLN A 25 2.21 15.56 9.10
CA GLN A 25 3.30 14.64 9.43
C GLN A 25 3.96 14.97 10.78
N GLU A 26 4.12 16.26 11.09
CA GLU A 26 4.74 16.76 12.32
C GLU A 26 3.91 16.41 13.56
N GLU A 27 2.59 16.54 13.47
CA GLU A 27 1.69 16.12 14.54
C GLU A 27 1.70 14.59 14.73
N ALA A 28 1.75 13.82 13.64
CA ALA A 28 1.86 12.37 13.72
C ALA A 28 3.17 11.94 14.40
N LEU A 29 4.29 12.62 14.09
CA LEU A 29 5.58 12.40 14.73
C LEU A 29 5.54 12.63 16.25
N LEU A 30 4.86 13.69 16.69
CA LEU A 30 4.64 13.94 18.12
C LEU A 30 3.84 12.80 18.77
N ALA A 31 2.79 12.30 18.09
CA ALA A 31 2.00 11.16 18.56
C ALA A 31 2.83 9.86 18.69
N PHE A 32 3.86 9.69 17.86
CA PHE A 32 4.77 8.54 17.91
C PHE A 32 5.87 8.70 18.98
N GLY A 33 5.90 9.81 19.71
CA GLY A 33 6.90 10.08 20.74
C GLY A 33 8.22 10.64 20.22
N PHE A 34 8.29 11.06 18.95
CA PHE A 34 9.45 11.81 18.46
C PHE A 34 9.36 13.26 18.99
N GLY A 35 10.35 13.70 19.78
CA GLY A 35 10.37 15.04 20.40
C GLY A 35 10.56 16.20 19.40
N LYS A 36 10.39 17.46 19.84
CA LYS A 36 10.39 18.71 19.02
C LYS A 36 11.72 19.09 18.31
N LYS A 37 12.48 18.16 17.72
CA LYS A 37 13.70 18.45 16.94
C LYS A 37 13.46 18.22 15.44
N PRO A 38 14.19 18.90 14.53
CA PRO A 38 13.93 18.79 13.11
C PRO A 38 14.14 17.33 12.64
N PHE A 39 13.05 16.70 12.21
CA PHE A 39 12.98 15.27 11.87
C PHE A 39 13.62 14.92 10.52
N TYR A 40 14.17 15.93 9.82
CA TYR A 40 14.65 15.83 8.45
C TYR A 40 16.03 15.16 8.28
N SER A 41 16.70 14.74 9.36
CA SER A 41 18.13 14.33 9.28
C SER A 41 18.43 12.85 9.53
N GLN A 42 17.46 11.99 9.81
CA GLN A 42 17.74 10.56 10.04
C GLN A 42 16.94 9.68 9.07
N GLY A 43 17.66 8.98 8.19
CA GLY A 43 17.15 8.03 7.19
C GLY A 43 16.52 6.78 7.80
N PHE A 44 15.55 6.95 8.69
CA PHE A 44 14.80 5.88 9.34
C PHE A 44 13.70 5.39 8.39
N SER A 45 13.91 4.20 7.79
CA SER A 45 12.84 3.48 7.10
C SER A 45 12.17 2.51 8.08
N PRO A 46 10.93 2.77 8.53
CA PRO A 46 10.22 1.88 9.43
C PRO A 46 9.91 0.54 8.75
N GLY A 47 9.93 -0.55 9.51
CA GLY A 47 9.38 -1.83 9.09
C GLY A 47 7.84 -1.86 9.18
N ASN A 48 7.23 -2.89 8.58
CA ASN A 48 5.77 -3.08 8.55
C ASN A 48 5.13 -3.06 9.95
N GLY A 49 5.73 -3.75 10.92
CA GLY A 49 5.24 -3.77 12.31
C GLY A 49 5.25 -2.38 12.95
N GLN A 50 6.23 -1.54 12.61
CA GLN A 50 6.31 -0.18 13.12
C GLN A 50 5.20 0.71 12.56
N LEU A 51 4.79 0.53 11.29
CA LEU A 51 3.64 1.23 10.71
C LEU A 51 2.34 0.88 11.42
N ILE A 52 2.15 -0.40 11.76
CA ILE A 52 0.98 -0.87 12.52
C ILE A 52 0.93 -0.17 13.88
N LEU A 53 2.04 -0.21 14.64
CA LEU A 53 2.14 0.44 15.95
C LEU A 53 1.94 1.95 15.88
N TRP A 54 2.47 2.61 14.85
CA TRP A 54 2.27 4.04 14.65
C TRP A 54 0.82 4.40 14.35
N PHE A 55 0.12 3.62 13.53
CA PHE A 55 -1.31 3.85 13.29
C PHE A 55 -2.12 3.74 14.59
N GLU A 56 -1.85 2.72 15.40
CA GLU A 56 -2.50 2.54 16.70
C GLU A 56 -2.17 3.66 17.69
N ALA A 57 -0.91 4.10 17.74
CA ALA A 57 -0.49 5.25 18.54
C ALA A 57 -1.20 6.53 18.11
N LEU A 58 -1.40 6.75 16.80
CA LEU A 58 -2.11 7.90 16.28
C LEU A 58 -3.60 7.88 16.65
N CYS A 59 -4.22 6.70 16.56
CA CYS A 59 -5.61 6.51 17.01
C CYS A 59 -5.75 6.81 18.50
N LYS A 60 -4.83 6.30 19.33
CA LYS A 60 -4.79 6.59 20.78
C LYS A 60 -4.59 8.08 21.05
N TYR A 61 -3.68 8.74 20.34
CA TYR A 61 -3.40 10.17 20.49
C TYR A 61 -4.63 11.04 20.20
N ARG A 62 -5.40 10.71 19.15
CA ARG A 62 -6.66 11.40 18.80
C ARG A 62 -7.90 10.82 19.48
N LYS A 63 -7.75 9.85 20.39
CA LYS A 63 -8.84 9.21 21.14
C LYS A 63 -9.93 8.60 20.23
N VAL A 64 -9.52 7.99 19.12
CA VAL A 64 -10.40 7.25 18.20
C VAL A 64 -10.07 5.77 18.22
N GLN A 65 -11.03 4.92 17.82
CA GLN A 65 -10.82 3.48 17.74
C GLN A 65 -10.40 3.06 16.34
N GLY A 66 -9.22 2.45 16.25
CA GLY A 66 -8.70 1.91 15.01
C GLY A 66 -7.76 0.75 15.25
N LYS A 67 -7.56 -0.06 14.21
CA LYS A 67 -6.70 -1.24 14.22
C LYS A 67 -5.87 -1.29 12.95
N ALA A 68 -4.66 -1.86 13.02
CA ALA A 68 -3.86 -2.13 11.83
C ALA A 68 -3.36 -3.58 11.81
N GLY A 69 -3.02 -4.08 10.62
CA GLY A 69 -2.47 -5.43 10.49
C GLY A 69 -2.04 -5.80 9.08
N PHE A 70 -1.40 -6.97 8.96
CA PHE A 70 -1.12 -7.58 7.66
C PHE A 70 -2.42 -7.99 6.98
N PHE A 71 -2.68 -7.40 5.82
CA PHE A 71 -3.84 -7.69 5.00
C PHE A 71 -3.57 -8.85 4.03
N TRP A 72 -2.44 -8.76 3.34
CA TRP A 72 -2.00 -9.80 2.41
C TRP A 72 -0.47 -9.80 2.28
N LYS A 73 0.12 -10.99 2.42
CA LYS A 73 1.55 -11.24 2.27
C LYS A 73 1.76 -12.67 1.80
N LYS A 74 2.46 -12.88 0.68
CA LYS A 74 2.59 -14.21 0.06
C LYS A 74 3.79 -15.02 0.58
N VAL A 75 4.87 -14.36 1.01
CA VAL A 75 6.12 -15.01 1.43
C VAL A 75 6.75 -14.31 2.65
N GLY A 76 7.61 -15.03 3.37
CA GLY A 76 8.33 -14.54 4.54
C GLY A 76 7.49 -14.51 5.83
N TYR A 77 8.00 -13.80 6.84
CA TYR A 77 7.34 -13.64 8.14
C TYR A 77 5.99 -12.93 8.02
N ASN A 78 4.99 -13.33 8.81
CA ASN A 78 3.59 -12.87 8.70
C ASN A 78 2.91 -13.17 7.36
N LYS A 79 3.32 -14.24 6.66
CA LYS A 79 2.61 -14.77 5.49
C LYS A 79 1.14 -15.04 5.82
N THR A 80 0.26 -14.54 4.97
CA THR A 80 -1.18 -14.79 5.05
C THR A 80 -1.56 -16.08 4.30
N LYS A 81 -2.67 -16.73 4.71
CA LYS A 81 -3.14 -18.01 4.14
C LYS A 81 -4.15 -17.87 2.99
N ILE A 82 -4.41 -16.65 2.51
CA ILE A 82 -5.41 -16.40 1.46
C ILE A 82 -4.80 -16.59 0.07
N THR A 83 -5.61 -17.05 -0.89
CA THR A 83 -5.22 -17.16 -2.30
C THR A 83 -5.22 -15.79 -2.99
N ASP A 84 -4.58 -15.69 -4.15
CA ASP A 84 -4.53 -14.46 -4.95
C ASP A 84 -5.95 -13.96 -5.31
N ASN A 85 -6.86 -14.85 -5.70
CA ASN A 85 -8.26 -14.50 -5.98
C ASN A 85 -9.00 -14.00 -4.72
N GLN A 86 -8.80 -14.66 -3.57
CA GLN A 86 -9.38 -14.19 -2.31
C GLN A 86 -8.81 -12.82 -1.89
N ALA A 87 -7.53 -12.59 -2.15
CA ALA A 87 -6.90 -11.30 -1.91
C ALA A 87 -7.51 -10.22 -2.82
N LEU A 88 -7.69 -10.50 -4.11
CA LEU A 88 -8.30 -9.56 -5.06
C LEU A 88 -9.69 -9.10 -4.61
N GLU A 89 -10.56 -10.04 -4.27
CA GLU A 89 -11.93 -9.72 -3.82
C GLU A 89 -11.92 -8.90 -2.52
N LYS A 90 -11.03 -9.25 -1.58
CA LYS A 90 -10.85 -8.46 -0.36
C LYS A 90 -10.31 -7.05 -0.64
N ILE A 91 -9.36 -6.91 -1.57
CA ILE A 91 -8.82 -5.61 -2.00
C ILE A 91 -9.95 -4.75 -2.59
N LYS A 92 -10.73 -5.29 -3.54
CA LYS A 92 -11.86 -4.57 -4.14
C LYS A 92 -12.89 -4.14 -3.10
N SER A 93 -13.20 -5.02 -2.15
CA SER A 93 -14.11 -4.70 -1.03
C SER A 93 -13.55 -3.60 -0.13
N ALA A 94 -12.25 -3.66 0.21
CA ALA A 94 -11.59 -2.64 1.01
C ALA A 94 -11.54 -1.28 0.31
N LEU A 95 -11.23 -1.24 -1.00
CA LEU A 95 -11.19 -0.02 -1.80
C LEU A 95 -12.56 0.65 -1.98
N LYS A 96 -13.66 -0.08 -1.78
CA LYS A 96 -15.03 0.47 -1.74
C LYS A 96 -15.48 0.88 -0.34
N SER A 97 -14.71 0.58 0.69
CA SER A 97 -15.10 0.73 2.08
C SER A 97 -14.59 2.04 2.66
N ASN A 98 -15.49 2.79 3.31
CA ASN A 98 -15.16 4.02 4.02
C ASN A 98 -14.51 3.77 5.40
N ASN A 99 -14.27 2.50 5.75
CA ASN A 99 -13.75 2.06 7.05
C ASN A 99 -12.39 1.34 6.94
N ILE A 100 -11.84 1.19 5.74
CA ILE A 100 -10.56 0.48 5.53
C ILE A 100 -9.66 1.33 4.62
N SER A 101 -8.41 1.55 5.03
CA SER A 101 -7.36 2.08 4.18
C SER A 101 -6.28 1.02 3.98
N LEU A 102 -5.83 0.84 2.73
CA LEU A 102 -4.76 -0.09 2.41
C LEU A 102 -3.43 0.65 2.29
N VAL A 103 -2.35 -0.03 2.66
CA VAL A 103 -0.97 0.42 2.45
C VAL A 103 -0.21 -0.66 1.73
N TYR A 104 0.33 -0.36 0.56
CA TYR A 104 1.15 -1.27 -0.22
C TYR A 104 2.63 -0.99 0.03
N HIS A 105 3.33 -1.99 0.55
CA HIS A 105 4.79 -1.96 0.70
C HIS A 105 5.42 -2.79 -0.41
N CYS A 106 6.21 -2.15 -1.25
CA CYS A 106 7.11 -2.78 -2.21
C CYS A 106 8.34 -1.89 -2.41
N ASN A 107 9.47 -2.47 -2.83
CA ASN A 107 10.69 -1.73 -3.18
C ASN A 107 11.11 -0.73 -2.06
N ASN A 108 11.03 -1.16 -0.79
CA ASN A 108 11.32 -0.34 0.41
C ASN A 108 10.54 0.99 0.48
N HIS A 109 9.34 1.01 -0.10
CA HIS A 109 8.50 2.19 -0.19
C HIS A 109 7.04 1.86 0.12
N TYR A 110 6.34 2.78 0.78
CA TYR A 110 4.95 2.61 1.20
C TYR A 110 4.04 3.52 0.38
N MET A 111 3.08 2.93 -0.32
CA MET A 111 2.14 3.60 -1.21
C MET A 111 0.69 3.29 -0.81
N LEU A 112 -0.27 4.01 -1.37
CA LEU A 112 -1.69 3.87 -1.04
C LEU A 112 -2.47 3.34 -2.23
N PRO A 113 -2.94 2.07 -2.22
CA PRO A 113 -4.04 1.67 -3.07
C PRO A 113 -5.27 2.53 -2.76
N ILE A 114 -5.75 3.28 -3.75
CA ILE A 114 -6.86 4.23 -3.60
C ILE A 114 -8.07 3.92 -4.50
N GLY A 115 -7.91 2.99 -5.44
CA GLY A 115 -8.99 2.60 -6.34
C GLY A 115 -8.59 1.42 -7.20
N TYR A 116 -9.49 0.98 -8.06
CA TYR A 116 -9.22 -0.04 -9.06
C TYR A 116 -10.06 0.19 -10.30
N GLU A 117 -9.59 -0.30 -11.43
CA GLU A 117 -10.30 -0.28 -12.71
C GLU A 117 -10.35 -1.69 -13.29
N GLU A 118 -11.44 -2.03 -13.98
CA GLU A 118 -11.58 -3.31 -14.65
C GLU A 118 -11.75 -3.11 -16.15
N SER A 119 -11.09 -3.93 -16.95
CA SER A 119 -11.29 -3.95 -18.40
C SER A 119 -11.51 -5.37 -18.90
N PRO A 120 -12.27 -5.57 -20.00
CA PRO A 120 -12.38 -6.88 -20.62
C PRO A 120 -11.03 -7.37 -21.12
N LYS A 121 -10.70 -8.65 -20.89
CA LYS A 121 -9.51 -9.30 -21.48
C LYS A 121 -9.60 -9.38 -23.00
N ASN A 122 -10.79 -9.64 -23.51
CA ASN A 122 -11.06 -9.69 -24.94
C ASN A 122 -11.43 -8.29 -25.45
N PRO A 123 -10.60 -7.64 -26.29
CA PRO A 123 -10.87 -6.28 -26.78
C PRO A 123 -12.19 -6.16 -27.58
N LYS A 124 -12.70 -7.27 -28.12
CA LYS A 124 -13.99 -7.28 -28.84
C LYS A 124 -15.19 -7.01 -27.93
N LEU A 125 -15.02 -7.11 -26.61
CA LEU A 125 -16.08 -6.92 -25.61
C LEU A 125 -16.14 -5.50 -25.05
N THR A 126 -15.09 -4.68 -25.22
CA THR A 126 -14.92 -3.36 -24.58
C THR A 126 -16.13 -2.42 -24.66
N TYR A 127 -16.78 -2.37 -25.82
CA TYR A 127 -17.95 -1.51 -26.04
C TYR A 127 -19.25 -2.30 -26.24
N LYS A 128 -19.20 -3.64 -26.13
CA LYS A 128 -20.36 -4.53 -26.39
C LYS A 128 -21.05 -5.00 -25.12
N VAL A 129 -20.29 -5.16 -24.04
CA VAL A 129 -20.78 -5.67 -22.75
C VAL A 129 -20.26 -4.74 -21.67
N LYS A 130 -21.09 -4.42 -20.67
CA LYS A 130 -20.60 -3.65 -19.53
C LYS A 130 -19.62 -4.52 -18.76
N THR A 131 -18.47 -3.98 -18.37
CA THR A 131 -17.44 -4.73 -17.66
C THR A 131 -17.98 -5.44 -16.41
N GLN A 132 -18.93 -4.83 -15.71
CA GLN A 132 -19.58 -5.42 -14.53
C GLN A 132 -20.28 -6.77 -14.81
N ASP A 133 -20.78 -6.97 -16.03
CA ASP A 133 -21.55 -8.16 -16.44
C ASP A 133 -20.64 -9.33 -16.89
N LEU A 134 -19.34 -9.09 -17.06
CA LEU A 134 -18.37 -10.14 -17.39
C LEU A 134 -18.04 -10.99 -16.18
N LYS A 135 -17.64 -12.24 -16.40
CA LYS A 135 -17.14 -13.10 -15.33
C LYS A 135 -15.76 -12.63 -14.87
N PRO A 136 -15.35 -12.85 -13.61
CA PRO A 136 -14.06 -12.41 -13.09
C PRO A 136 -12.86 -12.84 -13.95
N GLU A 137 -12.87 -14.06 -14.49
CA GLU A 137 -11.81 -14.60 -15.34
C GLU A 137 -11.67 -13.89 -16.70
N GLU A 138 -12.72 -13.18 -17.14
CA GLU A 138 -12.75 -12.42 -18.39
C GLU A 138 -12.29 -10.96 -18.21
N LYS A 139 -11.92 -10.57 -16.98
CA LYS A 139 -11.52 -9.20 -16.65
C LYS A 139 -10.04 -9.10 -16.33
N ASN A 140 -9.41 -8.04 -16.80
CA ASN A 140 -8.20 -7.51 -16.19
C ASN A 140 -8.61 -6.62 -15.02
N THR A 141 -7.91 -6.72 -13.89
CA THR A 141 -8.05 -5.75 -12.79
C THR A 141 -6.76 -5.00 -12.61
N TYR A 142 -6.85 -3.67 -12.62
CA TYR A 142 -5.74 -2.76 -12.34
C TYR A 142 -6.00 -2.06 -11.03
N ILE A 143 -4.99 -1.97 -10.16
CA ILE A 143 -5.10 -1.25 -8.89
C ILE A 143 -4.49 0.13 -9.08
N ILE A 144 -5.22 1.18 -8.72
CA ILE A 144 -4.71 2.55 -8.74
C ILE A 144 -4.00 2.80 -7.41
N VAL A 145 -2.68 2.97 -7.47
CA VAL A 145 -1.83 3.16 -6.31
C VAL A 145 -1.26 4.58 -6.32
N ALA A 146 -1.63 5.40 -5.35
CA ALA A 146 -1.04 6.71 -5.13
C ALA A 146 0.35 6.56 -4.52
N ASP A 147 1.34 7.11 -5.21
CA ASP A 147 2.73 7.17 -4.79
C ASP A 147 3.07 8.61 -4.40
N GLN A 148 3.56 8.77 -3.17
CA GLN A 148 4.00 10.06 -2.63
C GLN A 148 5.51 10.12 -2.42
N ALA A 149 6.27 9.46 -3.29
CA ALA A 149 7.70 9.68 -3.36
C ALA A 149 7.98 11.18 -3.50
N LEU A 150 8.88 11.70 -2.68
CA LEU A 150 9.30 13.11 -2.70
C LEU A 150 10.41 13.36 -3.74
N LEU A 151 10.58 12.46 -4.70
CA LEU A 151 11.66 12.54 -5.69
C LEU A 151 11.20 13.38 -6.89
N PRO A 152 12.07 14.24 -7.44
CA PRO A 152 11.79 14.92 -8.71
C PRO A 152 11.37 13.91 -9.78
N ASN A 153 10.31 14.22 -10.53
CA ASN A 153 9.74 13.38 -11.60
C ASN A 153 9.16 12.03 -11.15
N SER A 154 8.84 11.84 -9.87
CA SER A 154 8.10 10.65 -9.43
C SER A 154 6.69 10.63 -9.99
N GLN A 155 6.25 9.47 -10.49
CA GLN A 155 4.86 9.26 -10.88
C GLN A 155 3.95 9.40 -9.64
N VAL A 156 2.90 10.20 -9.75
CA VAL A 156 1.91 10.40 -8.67
C VAL A 156 1.04 9.14 -8.49
N PHE A 157 0.82 8.41 -9.58
CA PHE A 157 0.06 7.16 -9.57
C PHE A 157 0.84 6.06 -10.31
N VAL A 158 0.78 4.86 -9.75
CA VAL A 158 1.19 3.62 -10.41
C VAL A 158 -0.07 2.77 -10.56
N VAL A 159 -0.31 2.20 -11.75
CA VAL A 159 -1.53 1.45 -12.06
C VAL A 159 -1.20 0.00 -12.47
N PRO A 160 -0.62 -0.82 -11.57
CA PRO A 160 -0.26 -2.19 -11.92
C PRO A 160 -1.50 -3.05 -12.15
N ASN A 161 -1.42 -3.96 -13.13
CA ASN A 161 -2.32 -5.12 -13.18
C ASN A 161 -2.15 -5.94 -11.88
N PHE A 162 -3.23 -6.51 -11.38
CA PHE A 162 -3.21 -7.36 -10.19
C PHE A 162 -2.20 -8.52 -10.27
N GLU A 163 -1.99 -9.11 -11.45
CA GLU A 163 -0.97 -10.15 -11.67
C GLU A 163 0.45 -9.65 -11.36
N ASN A 164 0.73 -8.37 -11.63
CA ASN A 164 2.02 -7.75 -11.31
C ASN A 164 2.18 -7.58 -9.79
N ILE A 165 1.11 -7.24 -9.06
CA ILE A 165 1.11 -7.22 -7.58
C ILE A 165 1.33 -8.64 -7.04
N CYS A 166 0.67 -9.64 -7.62
CA CYS A 166 0.86 -11.05 -7.25
C CYS A 166 2.31 -11.50 -7.42
N THR A 167 2.94 -11.07 -8.52
CA THR A 167 4.35 -11.34 -8.84
C THR A 167 5.27 -10.65 -7.86
N ASP A 168 5.07 -9.35 -7.61
CA ASP A 168 5.86 -8.59 -6.63
C ASP A 168 5.81 -9.20 -5.23
N LEU A 169 4.60 -9.43 -4.71
CA LEU A 169 4.42 -9.98 -3.37
C LEU A 169 4.93 -11.42 -3.25
N GLY A 170 5.00 -12.16 -4.37
CA GLY A 170 5.51 -13.52 -4.44
C GLY A 170 7.01 -13.61 -4.71
N THR A 171 7.68 -12.51 -5.06
CA THR A 171 9.11 -12.50 -5.41
C THR A 171 9.95 -12.60 -4.13
N GLU A 172 10.79 -13.62 -4.03
CA GLU A 172 11.64 -13.84 -2.87
C GLU A 172 13.03 -13.21 -3.01
N HIS A 173 13.64 -12.84 -1.88
CA HIS A 173 15.02 -12.38 -1.82
C HIS A 173 15.96 -13.45 -2.42
N PRO A 174 17.02 -13.08 -3.17
CA PRO A 174 17.56 -11.74 -3.37
C PRO A 174 16.90 -10.94 -4.50
N TYR A 175 15.84 -11.45 -5.11
CA TYR A 175 15.20 -10.77 -6.24
C TYR A 175 14.15 -9.76 -5.78
N LEU A 176 13.93 -8.76 -6.62
CA LEU A 176 12.89 -7.75 -6.48
C LEU A 176 12.21 -7.56 -7.83
N TYR A 177 10.89 -7.37 -7.81
CA TYR A 177 10.12 -7.06 -9.00
C TYR A 177 9.94 -5.55 -9.12
N ASN A 178 10.15 -5.00 -10.32
CA ASN A 178 10.06 -3.56 -10.57
C ASN A 178 8.63 -3.10 -10.82
N ILE A 179 7.76 -3.16 -9.81
CA ILE A 179 6.35 -2.80 -10.03
C ILE A 179 6.12 -1.31 -10.31
N LYS A 180 7.11 -0.46 -9.96
CA LYS A 180 7.05 1.00 -10.13
C LYS A 180 7.77 1.51 -11.38
N GLY A 181 8.56 0.69 -12.04
CA GLY A 181 9.42 1.13 -13.15
C GLY A 181 8.71 1.08 -14.49
N GLU A 182 9.26 1.84 -15.46
CA GLU A 182 8.81 1.83 -16.86
C GLU A 182 8.87 0.43 -17.48
N ASN A 183 9.81 -0.40 -17.03
CA ASN A 183 9.96 -1.78 -17.45
C ASN A 183 9.79 -2.72 -16.25
N LEU A 184 8.66 -3.44 -16.26
CA LEU A 184 8.34 -4.51 -15.32
C LEU A 184 9.38 -5.63 -15.45
N THR A 185 10.34 -5.65 -14.52
CA THR A 185 11.51 -6.54 -14.60
C THR A 185 11.82 -7.14 -13.25
N LEU A 186 12.29 -8.38 -13.27
CA LEU A 186 12.89 -9.03 -12.11
C LEU A 186 14.39 -8.72 -12.11
N LYS A 187 14.90 -8.17 -11.03
CA LYS A 187 16.34 -7.96 -10.84
C LYS A 187 16.75 -8.34 -9.44
N ARG A 188 18.05 -8.57 -9.23
CA ARG A 188 18.56 -8.76 -7.88
C ARG A 188 18.55 -7.43 -7.10
N GLY A 189 18.47 -7.51 -5.78
CA GLY A 189 18.36 -6.34 -4.90
C GLY A 189 19.58 -5.41 -4.94
N ASP A 190 20.77 -5.97 -5.18
CA ASP A 190 22.02 -5.24 -5.45
C ASP A 190 22.00 -4.46 -6.76
N GLU A 191 21.33 -4.97 -7.78
CA GLU A 191 21.10 -4.24 -9.04
C GLU A 191 20.06 -3.12 -8.89
N PHE A 192 19.08 -3.30 -7.99
CA PHE A 192 18.08 -2.28 -7.68
C PHE A 192 18.61 -1.14 -6.80
N TYR A 193 19.42 -1.48 -5.80
CA TYR A 193 19.97 -0.54 -4.83
C TYR A 193 21.49 -0.69 -4.75
N PRO A 194 22.23 -0.28 -5.79
CA PRO A 194 23.68 -0.37 -5.79
C PRO A 194 24.26 0.44 -4.63
N GLY A 195 25.06 -0.21 -3.77
CA GLY A 195 25.65 0.38 -2.57
C GLY A 195 24.67 0.66 -1.41
N GLY A 196 23.39 0.30 -1.56
CA GLY A 196 22.35 0.47 -0.54
C GLY A 196 22.36 -0.64 0.51
N LYS A 197 21.63 -0.40 1.62
CA LYS A 197 21.40 -1.42 2.65
C LYS A 197 20.64 -2.60 2.04
N GLN A 198 21.32 -3.74 1.94
CA GLN A 198 20.73 -5.01 1.51
C GLN A 198 19.83 -5.55 2.63
N TYR A 199 18.54 -5.69 2.34
CA TYR A 199 17.59 -6.34 3.26
C TYR A 199 17.57 -7.84 2.96
N LYS A 200 17.81 -8.65 3.98
CA LYS A 200 17.89 -10.12 3.86
C LYS A 200 16.50 -10.80 3.90
N ASP A 201 15.43 -10.03 4.00
CA ASP A 201 14.07 -10.51 4.22
C ASP A 201 13.06 -9.93 3.21
N ASN A 202 12.03 -10.71 2.88
CA ASN A 202 10.93 -10.20 2.06
C ASN A 202 10.00 -9.35 2.93
N ARG A 203 9.95 -8.04 2.66
CA ARG A 203 9.10 -7.09 3.37
C ARG A 203 7.83 -6.70 2.61
N HIS A 204 7.68 -7.15 1.36
CA HIS A 204 6.57 -6.73 0.51
C HIS A 204 5.24 -7.28 1.06
N CYS A 205 4.22 -6.44 1.14
CA CYS A 205 2.89 -6.79 1.63
C CYS A 205 1.86 -5.69 1.36
N LEU A 206 0.58 -6.04 1.50
CA LEU A 206 -0.47 -5.08 1.83
C LEU A 206 -0.72 -5.10 3.34
N LEU A 207 -0.75 -3.92 3.94
CA LEU A 207 -1.30 -3.69 5.28
C LEU A 207 -2.70 -3.10 5.13
N ALA A 208 -3.54 -3.32 6.14
CA ALA A 208 -4.85 -2.68 6.24
C ALA A 208 -4.98 -1.98 7.58
N PHE A 209 -5.48 -0.75 7.52
CA PHE A 209 -5.81 0.08 8.65
C PHE A 209 -7.33 0.25 8.68
N TYR A 210 -7.92 0.09 9.86
CA TYR A 210 -9.36 -0.01 10.06
C TYR A 210 -9.85 1.09 11.00
N LYS A 211 -10.98 1.70 10.64
CA LYS A 211 -11.85 2.42 11.56
C LYS A 211 -12.85 1.43 12.15
N ILE A 212 -12.93 1.38 13.48
CA ILE A 212 -13.82 0.50 14.24
C ILE A 212 -14.97 1.33 14.80
#